data_AF-A0A437H153-F1
#
_entry.id   AF-A0A437H153-F1
#
_cell.length_a   1.000
_cell.length_b   1.000
_cell.length_c   1.000
_cell.angle_alpha   90.00
_cell.angle_beta   90.00
_cell.angle_gamma   90.00
#
_symmetry.space_group_name_H-M   'P 1'
#
loop_
_entity.id
_entity.type
_entity.pdbx_description
1 polymer ?
#
loop_
_entity_poly.entity_id
_entity_poly.type
_entity_poly.pdbx_seq_one_letter_code
_entity_poly.pdbx_strand_id
1 'polypeptide(L)'
;MGPVDWIGVFLAAVAAMVVAAAWYRIFLRPLAVLAGPGGLEVRRRPFTTMIATFALVFVSAAMLGHMYARLSDPSKWWLYPMMSGGVAIFFVIPALWTNYLHQRNPRAIAFIDAGFWLIAYLAMGLVFLLRR
;
A
#
# COMPACT_ATOMS: atom_id res chain seq x y z
N MET A 1 -11.22 24.38 3.05
CA MET A 1 -10.57 23.09 2.71
C MET A 1 -10.88 22.78 1.24
N GLY A 2 -9.92 22.27 0.48
CA GLY A 2 -10.10 22.04 -0.96
C GLY A 2 -10.98 20.80 -1.27
N PRO A 3 -11.46 20.67 -2.52
CA PRO A 3 -12.10 19.45 -2.99
C PRO A 3 -11.09 18.28 -3.08
N VAL A 4 -11.57 17.05 -3.00
CA VAL A 4 -10.74 15.84 -3.20
C VAL A 4 -10.46 15.65 -4.68
N ASP A 5 -9.19 15.46 -5.07
CA ASP A 5 -8.80 15.08 -6.43
C ASP A 5 -9.10 13.59 -6.68
N TRP A 6 -10.31 13.29 -7.12
CA TRP A 6 -10.75 11.92 -7.40
C TRP A 6 -9.98 11.25 -8.55
N ILE A 7 -9.46 12.02 -9.51
CA ILE A 7 -8.60 11.49 -10.57
C ILE A 7 -7.26 11.07 -9.95
N GLY A 8 -6.70 11.90 -9.05
CA GLY A 8 -5.51 11.58 -8.27
C GLY A 8 -5.69 10.32 -7.41
N VAL A 9 -6.85 10.17 -6.76
CA VAL A 9 -7.20 8.96 -6.00
C VAL A 9 -7.16 7.70 -6.88
N PHE A 10 -7.80 7.75 -8.05
CA PHE A 10 -7.80 6.63 -8.98
C PHE A 10 -6.38 6.29 -9.47
N LEU A 11 -5.61 7.30 -9.88
CA LEU A 11 -4.23 7.11 -10.35
C LEU A 11 -3.30 6.60 -9.24
N ALA A 12 -3.52 7.03 -7.99
CA ALA A 12 -2.78 6.53 -6.83
C ALA A 12 -3.08 5.05 -6.58
N ALA A 13 -4.35 4.64 -6.66
CA ALA A 13 -4.73 3.23 -6.57
C ALA A 13 -4.09 2.39 -7.69
N VAL A 14 -4.05 2.91 -8.93
CA VAL A 14 -3.34 2.27 -10.05
C VAL A 14 -1.84 2.17 -9.77
N ALA A 15 -1.21 3.21 -9.23
CA ALA A 15 0.21 3.17 -8.86
C ALA A 15 0.50 2.09 -7.80
N ALA A 16 -0.37 1.95 -6.79
CA ALA A 16 -0.26 0.87 -5.82
C ALA A 16 -0.42 -0.52 -6.47
N MET A 17 -1.30 -0.68 -7.47
CA MET A 17 -1.43 -1.93 -8.23
C MET A 17 -0.18 -2.25 -9.06
N VAL A 18 0.46 -1.24 -9.67
CA VAL A 18 1.73 -1.41 -10.39
C VAL A 18 2.83 -1.86 -9.42
N VAL A 19 2.90 -1.25 -8.23
CA VAL A 19 3.81 -1.70 -7.16
C VAL A 19 3.50 -3.13 -6.76
N ALA A 20 2.24 -3.50 -6.56
CA ALA A 20 1.84 -4.86 -6.21
C ALA A 20 2.26 -5.87 -7.28
N ALA A 21 2.00 -5.59 -8.55
CA ALA A 21 2.39 -6.45 -9.66
C ALA A 21 3.92 -6.65 -9.71
N ALA A 22 4.69 -5.57 -9.59
CA ALA A 22 6.15 -5.63 -9.58
C ALA A 22 6.70 -6.36 -8.34
N TRP A 23 6.15 -6.07 -7.16
CA TRP A 23 6.58 -6.62 -5.88
C TRP A 23 6.32 -8.12 -5.80
N TYR A 24 5.09 -8.55 -6.06
CA TYR A 24 4.73 -9.96 -6.01
C TYR A 24 5.36 -10.75 -7.16
N ARG A 25 5.71 -10.14 -8.30
CA ARG A 25 6.55 -10.83 -9.30
C ARG A 25 7.89 -11.28 -8.71
N ILE A 26 8.48 -10.50 -7.80
CA ILE A 26 9.79 -10.77 -7.21
C ILE A 26 9.67 -11.64 -5.95
N PHE A 27 8.74 -11.30 -5.06
CA PHE A 27 8.68 -11.86 -3.71
C PHE A 27 7.68 -13.00 -3.52
N LEU A 28 6.81 -13.29 -4.50
CA LEU A 28 5.81 -14.37 -4.35
C LEU A 28 6.45 -15.75 -4.12
N ARG A 29 7.57 -16.05 -4.80
CA ARG A 29 8.31 -17.31 -4.58
C ARG A 29 8.91 -17.38 -3.17
N PRO A 30 9.71 -16.40 -2.70
CA PRO A 30 10.18 -16.37 -1.31
C PRO A 30 9.06 -16.47 -0.28
N LEU A 31 7.96 -15.74 -0.47
CA LEU A 31 6.81 -15.78 0.44
C LEU A 31 6.18 -17.18 0.48
N ALA A 32 6.04 -17.84 -0.68
CA ALA A 32 5.49 -19.20 -0.75
C ALA A 32 6.35 -20.22 0.00
N VAL A 33 7.68 -20.12 -0.15
CA VAL A 33 8.63 -20.99 0.55
C VAL A 33 8.57 -20.74 2.07
N LEU A 34 8.55 -19.47 2.48
CA LEU A 34 8.49 -19.10 3.90
C LEU A 34 7.17 -19.49 4.56
N ALA A 35 6.05 -19.40 3.84
CA ALA A 35 4.74 -19.76 4.35
C ALA A 35 4.56 -21.29 4.51
N GLY A 36 5.42 -22.09 3.89
CA GLY A 36 5.40 -23.54 3.97
C GLY A 36 4.23 -24.19 3.22
N PRO A 37 4.08 -25.53 3.32
CA PRO A 37 3.01 -26.26 2.66
C PRO A 37 1.63 -25.72 3.06
N GLY A 38 0.82 -25.32 2.07
CA GLY A 38 -0.52 -24.75 2.28
C GLY A 38 -0.56 -23.27 2.67
N GLY A 39 0.58 -22.61 2.91
CA GLY A 39 0.61 -21.26 3.47
C GLY A 39 0.27 -20.13 2.47
N LEU A 40 0.67 -20.29 1.21
CA LEU A 40 0.16 -19.49 0.08
C LEU A 40 -0.58 -20.42 -0.87
N GLU A 41 -1.71 -20.99 -0.42
CA GLU A 41 -2.58 -21.70 -1.35
C GLU A 41 -2.85 -20.83 -2.58
N VAL A 42 -2.47 -21.33 -3.76
CA VAL A 42 -2.75 -20.72 -5.05
C VAL A 42 -4.26 -20.79 -5.27
N ARG A 43 -5.03 -19.89 -4.64
CA ARG A 43 -6.45 -19.73 -4.95
C ARG A 43 -6.56 -19.25 -6.39
N ARG A 44 -7.21 -20.08 -7.21
CA ARG A 44 -7.32 -19.98 -8.68
C ARG A 44 -8.21 -18.84 -9.21
N ARG A 45 -8.34 -17.72 -8.49
CA ARG A 45 -9.20 -16.58 -8.89
C ARG A 45 -8.41 -15.27 -9.01
N PRO A 46 -7.47 -15.17 -9.97
CA PRO A 46 -6.60 -14.01 -10.12
C PRO A 46 -7.38 -12.70 -10.27
N PHE A 47 -8.50 -12.73 -11.01
CA PHE A 47 -9.36 -11.56 -11.18
C PHE A 47 -10.01 -11.10 -9.87
N THR A 48 -10.51 -12.03 -9.04
CA THR A 48 -11.11 -11.67 -7.74
C THR A 48 -10.09 -11.05 -6.82
N THR A 49 -8.88 -11.62 -6.75
CA THR A 49 -7.77 -11.04 -5.96
C THR A 49 -7.43 -9.65 -6.47
N MET A 50 -7.24 -9.48 -7.78
CA MET A 50 -6.90 -8.19 -8.38
C MET A 50 -7.95 -7.11 -8.08
N ILE A 51 -9.24 -7.43 -8.24
CA ILE A 51 -10.35 -6.49 -7.98
C ILE A 51 -10.44 -6.16 -6.49
N ALA A 52 -10.33 -7.16 -5.61
CA ALA A 52 -10.36 -6.94 -4.16
C ALA A 52 -9.16 -6.09 -3.70
N THR A 53 -7.95 -6.37 -4.20
CA THR A 53 -6.76 -5.57 -3.94
C THR A 53 -6.98 -4.13 -4.42
N PHE A 54 -7.46 -3.93 -5.65
CA PHE A 54 -7.75 -2.60 -6.18
C PHE A 54 -8.74 -1.84 -5.30
N ALA A 55 -9.84 -2.47 -4.89
CA ALA A 55 -10.83 -1.85 -4.02
C ALA A 55 -10.24 -1.43 -2.68
N LEU A 56 -9.43 -2.28 -2.05
CA LEU A 56 -8.79 -1.98 -0.76
C LEU A 56 -7.76 -0.84 -0.87
N VAL A 57 -6.89 -0.86 -1.89
CA VAL A 57 -5.92 0.23 -2.08
C VAL A 57 -6.60 1.51 -2.54
N PHE A 58 -7.75 1.44 -3.22
CA PHE A 58 -8.56 2.59 -3.58
C PHE A 58 -9.15 3.27 -2.33
N VAL A 59 -9.61 2.50 -1.34
CA VAL A 59 -10.04 3.06 -0.04
C VAL A 59 -8.88 3.78 0.65
N SER A 60 -7.69 3.19 0.69
CA SER A 60 -6.50 3.85 1.24
C SER A 60 -6.15 5.13 0.47
N ALA A 61 -6.18 5.09 -0.87
CA ALA A 61 -5.91 6.23 -1.73
C ALA A 61 -6.94 7.35 -1.54
N ALA A 62 -8.22 7.03 -1.33
CA ALA A 62 -9.27 8.00 -1.06
C ALA A 62 -9.04 8.74 0.26
N MET A 63 -8.59 8.03 1.30
CA MET A 63 -8.22 8.65 2.58
C MET A 63 -6.99 9.56 2.43
N LEU A 64 -5.96 9.14 1.68
CA LEU A 64 -4.81 10.00 1.38
C LEU A 64 -5.23 11.25 0.59
N GLY A 65 -6.07 11.09 -0.43
CA GLY A 65 -6.64 12.21 -1.19
C GLY A 65 -7.42 13.17 -0.30
N HIS A 66 -8.20 12.65 0.66
CA HIS A 66 -8.86 13.47 1.67
C HIS A 66 -7.85 14.25 2.53
N MET A 67 -6.82 13.59 3.06
CA MET A 67 -5.78 14.23 3.87
C MET A 67 -5.06 15.34 3.10
N TYR A 68 -4.69 15.10 1.84
CA TYR A 68 -4.00 16.08 1.00
C TYR A 68 -4.89 17.27 0.61
N ALA A 69 -6.19 17.06 0.41
CA ALA A 69 -7.15 18.16 0.20
C ALA A 69 -7.28 19.10 1.42
N ARG A 70 -6.70 18.72 2.57
CA ARG A 70 -6.63 19.54 3.80
C ARG A 70 -5.29 20.24 3.98
N LEU A 71 -4.33 20.04 3.08
CA LEU A 71 -3.11 20.85 3.05
C LEU A 71 -3.46 22.29 2.68
N SER A 72 -3.00 23.24 3.49
CA SER A 72 -3.21 24.67 3.28
C SER A 72 -2.13 25.34 2.44
N ASP A 73 -0.95 24.72 2.36
CA ASP A 73 0.24 25.29 1.72
C ASP A 73 0.85 24.31 0.71
N PRO A 74 0.68 24.56 -0.61
CA PRO A 74 1.18 23.68 -1.66
C PRO A 74 2.71 23.71 -1.82
N SER A 75 3.41 24.69 -1.22
CA SER A 75 4.87 24.76 -1.28
C SER A 75 5.57 23.65 -0.49
N LYS A 76 4.86 23.08 0.51
CA LYS A 76 5.37 22.05 1.43
C LYS A 76 5.33 20.66 0.82
N TRP A 77 6.07 20.46 -0.27
CA TRP A 77 6.13 19.20 -1.02
C TRP A 77 6.52 17.99 -0.15
N TRP A 78 7.32 18.19 0.89
CA TRP A 78 7.75 17.12 1.80
C TRP A 78 6.59 16.50 2.60
N LEU A 79 5.45 17.19 2.72
CA LEU A 79 4.28 16.66 3.42
C LEU A 79 3.66 15.46 2.69
N TYR A 80 3.84 15.34 1.37
CA TYR A 80 3.33 14.21 0.60
C TYR A 80 3.99 12.89 1.02
N PRO A 81 5.32 12.70 0.87
CA PRO A 81 5.98 11.49 1.33
C PRO A 81 5.94 11.34 2.86
N MET A 82 5.94 12.44 3.62
CA MET A 82 5.84 12.39 5.09
C MET A 82 4.49 11.81 5.54
N MET A 83 3.36 12.27 4.96
CA MET A 83 2.04 11.78 5.35
C MET A 83 1.80 10.36 4.86
N SER A 84 2.06 10.05 3.59
CA SER A 84 1.80 8.69 3.09
C SER A 84 2.77 7.66 3.68
N GLY A 85 4.07 8.00 3.74
CA GLY A 85 5.07 7.18 4.41
C GLY A 85 4.81 7.06 5.91
N GLY A 86 4.35 8.14 6.56
CA GLY A 86 3.94 8.15 7.96
C GLY A 86 2.77 7.20 8.24
N VAL A 87 1.74 7.20 7.39
CA VAL A 87 0.63 6.23 7.50
C VAL A 87 1.15 4.79 7.37
N ALA A 88 2.05 4.52 6.43
CA ALA A 88 2.63 3.20 6.28
C ALA A 88 3.44 2.78 7.52
N ILE A 89 4.40 3.60 7.95
CA ILE A 89 5.36 3.29 9.01
C ILE A 89 4.72 3.23 10.39
N PHE A 90 3.75 4.11 10.69
CA PHE A 90 3.22 4.26 12.04
C PHE A 90 1.84 3.63 12.24
N PHE A 91 1.13 3.23 11.18
CA PHE A 91 -0.18 2.58 11.29
C PHE A 91 -0.22 1.21 10.62
N VAL A 92 0.04 1.16 9.31
CA VAL A 92 -0.14 -0.08 8.53
C VAL A 92 0.87 -1.14 8.93
N ILE A 93 2.16 -0.79 8.96
CA ILE A 93 3.24 -1.72 9.29
C ILE A 93 3.10 -2.25 10.73
N PRO A 94 2.88 -1.41 11.77
CA PRO A 94 2.68 -1.91 13.13
C PRO A 94 1.46 -2.82 13.30
N ALA A 95 0.34 -2.49 12.65
CA ALA A 95 -0.86 -3.33 12.68
C ALA A 95 -0.61 -4.70 12.04
N LEU A 96 0.01 -4.72 10.86
CA LEU A 96 0.39 -5.94 10.15
C LEU A 96 1.41 -6.76 10.96
N TRP A 97 2.41 -6.11 11.54
CA TRP A 97 3.44 -6.77 12.34
C TRP A 97 2.85 -7.42 13.60
N THR A 98 1.94 -6.71 14.28
CA THR A 98 1.21 -7.24 15.44
C THR A 98 0.47 -8.52 15.07
N ASN A 99 -0.23 -8.54 13.92
CA ASN A 99 -0.93 -9.74 13.46
C ASN A 99 0.03 -10.91 13.22
N TYR A 100 1.18 -10.66 12.56
CA TYR A 100 2.17 -11.70 12.31
C TYR A 100 2.85 -12.24 13.55
N LEU A 101 3.07 -11.41 14.57
CA LEU A 101 3.57 -11.89 15.87
C LEU A 101 2.59 -12.88 16.51
N HIS A 102 1.29 -12.58 16.51
CA HIS A 102 0.28 -13.46 17.09
C HIS A 102 0.05 -14.72 16.25
N GLN A 103 0.16 -14.62 14.93
CA GLN A 103 0.08 -15.76 14.01
C GLN A 103 1.35 -16.62 13.99
N ARG A 104 2.42 -16.17 14.66
CA ARG A 104 3.75 -16.81 14.66
C ARG A 104 4.34 -17.00 13.26
N ASN A 105 4.01 -16.08 12.35
CA ASN A 105 4.57 -16.10 11.00
C ASN A 105 6.08 -15.79 11.05
N PRO A 106 6.87 -16.33 10.11
CA PRO A 106 8.27 -15.96 9.98
C PRO A 106 8.44 -14.44 9.85
N ARG A 107 9.37 -13.86 10.62
CA ARG A 107 9.66 -12.41 10.60
C ARG A 107 10.03 -11.89 9.20
N ALA A 108 10.61 -12.76 8.37
CA ALA A 108 10.92 -12.42 6.98
C ALA A 108 9.66 -12.08 6.14
N ILE A 109 8.54 -12.77 6.35
CA ILE A 109 7.26 -12.44 5.70
C ILE A 109 6.84 -11.02 6.13
N ALA A 110 6.92 -10.73 7.43
CA ALA A 110 6.61 -9.41 7.97
C ALA A 110 7.43 -8.29 7.32
N PHE A 111 8.74 -8.49 7.14
CA PHE A 111 9.60 -7.51 6.47
C PHE A 111 9.26 -7.32 4.99
N ILE A 112 8.98 -8.41 4.26
CA ILE A 112 8.61 -8.34 2.84
C ILE A 112 7.30 -7.56 2.66
N ASP A 113 6.29 -7.86 3.46
CA ASP A 113 4.98 -7.21 3.36
C ASP A 113 5.01 -5.78 3.90
N ALA A 114 5.82 -5.50 4.94
CA ALA A 114 6.07 -4.13 5.40
C ALA A 114 6.73 -3.28 4.30
N GLY A 115 7.72 -3.84 3.59
CA GLY A 115 8.37 -3.20 2.45
C GLY A 115 7.37 -2.90 1.33
N PHE A 116 6.49 -3.84 1.00
CA PHE A 116 5.42 -3.63 0.01
C PHE A 116 4.57 -2.42 0.39
N TRP A 117 4.03 -2.38 1.61
CA TRP A 117 3.15 -1.32 2.05
C TRP A 117 3.84 0.04 2.07
N LEU A 118 5.10 0.12 2.52
CA LEU A 118 5.85 1.37 2.48
C LEU A 118 5.98 1.91 1.04
N ILE A 119 6.42 1.07 0.10
CA ILE A 119 6.60 1.48 -1.30
C ILE A 119 5.26 1.82 -1.96
N ALA A 120 4.19 1.06 -1.67
CA ALA A 120 2.86 1.33 -2.20
C ALA A 120 2.32 2.70 -1.72
N TYR A 121 2.44 3.02 -0.43
CA TYR A 121 2.01 4.32 0.11
C TYR A 121 2.87 5.47 -0.41
N LEU A 122 4.19 5.28 -0.52
CA LEU A 122 5.06 6.30 -1.13
C LEU A 122 4.71 6.54 -2.60
N ALA A 123 4.41 5.49 -3.37
CA ALA A 123 3.95 5.62 -4.76
C ALA A 123 2.61 6.38 -4.86
N MET A 124 1.65 6.08 -3.97
CA MET A 124 0.40 6.85 -3.89
C MET A 124 0.66 8.33 -3.59
N GLY A 125 1.49 8.62 -2.58
CA GLY A 125 1.86 9.99 -2.22
C GLY A 125 2.58 10.73 -3.35
N LEU A 126 3.42 10.04 -4.12
CA LEU A 126 4.09 10.59 -5.29
C LEU A 126 3.09 10.99 -6.39
N VAL A 127 2.05 10.20 -6.64
CA VAL A 127 0.99 10.57 -7.60
C VAL A 127 0.34 11.89 -7.21
N PHE A 128 -0.02 12.06 -5.94
CA PHE A 128 -0.62 13.32 -5.47
C PHE A 128 0.37 14.48 -5.52
N LEU A 129 1.64 14.26 -5.19
CA LEU A 129 2.69 15.29 -5.30
C LEU A 129 2.85 15.79 -6.74
N LEU A 130 2.73 14.91 -7.74
CA LEU A 130 2.85 15.26 -9.15
C LEU A 130 1.58 15.94 -9.71
N ARG A 131 0.46 15.87 -9.00
CA ARG A 131 -0.85 16.40 -9.40
C ARG A 131 -1.30 17.66 -8.66
N ARG A 132 -0.49 18.12 -7.70
CA ARG A 132 -0.78 19.28 -6.84
C ARG A 132 -0.93 20.59 -7.60
#